data_AF-A0A1Y4GGU6-F1
#
_entry.id   AF-A0A1Y4GGU6-F1
#
_cell.length_a   1.000
_cell.length_b   1.000
_cell.length_c   1.000
_cell.angle_alpha   90.00
_cell.angle_beta   90.00
_cell.angle_gamma   90.00
#
_symmetry.space_group_name_H-M   'P 1'
#
loop_
_entity.id
_entity.type
_entity.pdbx_description
1 polymer ?
#
loop_
_entity_poly.entity_id
_entity_poly.type
_entity_poly.pdbx_seq_one_letter_code
_entity_poly.pdbx_strand_id
1 'polypeptide(L)'
;MMAGTAARTDGCCGRNPMGRVRTDEELLEFAGRLSGNVLRDRGDARLAESCRRLLVASAALLRDWFEEESYSPCGMVAVISMGLMRGKYDSDADFMSRSTPLDLLFRQIERGEKYARGEDGEWGWRKTRLRRNYDGARPAETGGMPWGTDVASAFYAAWRASAEPAVLEESIGACIGEVSGLGMRHAA
;
A
#
# COMPACT_ATOMS: atom_id res chain seq x y z
N MET A 1 -33.05 -7.52 32.66
CA MET A 1 -32.98 -6.99 31.29
C MET A 1 -31.52 -6.74 30.96
N MET A 2 -31.13 -7.17 29.77
CA MET A 2 -29.77 -7.49 29.32
C MET A 2 -28.76 -6.35 29.46
N ALA A 3 -27.64 -6.63 30.12
CA ALA A 3 -26.41 -5.88 29.94
C ALA A 3 -25.89 -6.16 28.52
N GLY A 4 -25.96 -5.15 27.64
CA GLY A 4 -25.39 -5.21 26.31
C GLY A 4 -23.87 -5.25 26.41
N THR A 5 -23.31 -6.43 26.17
CA THR A 5 -21.89 -6.69 25.98
C THR A 5 -21.38 -5.79 24.85
N ALA A 6 -20.62 -4.75 25.21
CA ALA A 6 -19.72 -4.10 24.27
C ALA A 6 -18.76 -5.17 23.77
N ALA A 7 -18.89 -5.53 22.49
CA ALA A 7 -17.94 -6.38 21.80
C ALA A 7 -16.58 -5.68 21.85
N ARG A 8 -15.73 -6.12 22.79
CA ARG A 8 -14.31 -5.87 22.76
C ARG A 8 -13.79 -6.46 21.46
N THR A 9 -13.37 -5.60 20.54
CA THR A 9 -12.54 -5.98 19.40
C THR A 9 -11.12 -6.27 19.90
N ASP A 10 -10.98 -7.24 20.82
CA ASP A 10 -9.70 -7.75 21.31
C ASP A 10 -9.22 -8.91 20.42
N GLY A 11 -9.23 -8.71 19.10
CA GLY A 11 -8.86 -9.74 18.11
C GLY A 11 -7.50 -9.56 17.44
N CYS A 12 -6.84 -8.41 17.63
CA CYS A 12 -5.58 -8.08 16.95
C CYS A 12 -4.48 -7.62 17.91
N CYS A 13 -4.56 -7.94 19.20
CA CYS A 13 -3.57 -7.53 20.20
C CYS A 13 -2.30 -8.41 20.20
N GLY A 14 -1.82 -8.80 19.02
CA GLY A 14 -0.44 -9.22 18.84
C GLY A 14 0.46 -7.98 18.68
N ARG A 15 1.74 -8.05 19.05
CA ARG A 15 2.69 -6.97 18.68
C ARG A 15 2.65 -6.81 17.16
N ASN A 16 2.40 -5.59 16.69
CA ASN A 16 2.45 -5.26 15.27
C ASN A 16 3.84 -5.64 14.71
N PRO A 17 3.94 -6.64 13.81
CA PRO A 17 5.22 -7.12 13.30
C PRO A 17 5.90 -6.09 12.38
N MET A 18 5.13 -5.16 11.81
CA MET A 18 5.66 -4.06 11.02
C MET A 18 6.21 -2.92 11.90
N GLY A 19 5.80 -2.84 13.17
CA GLY A 19 6.24 -1.76 14.08
C GLY A 19 7.74 -1.69 14.35
N ARG A 20 8.52 -2.70 13.94
CA ARG A 20 9.98 -2.74 14.00
C ARG A 20 10.68 -2.27 12.72
N VAL A 21 9.94 -2.09 11.63
CA VAL A 21 10.47 -1.64 10.34
C VAL A 21 10.36 -0.12 10.31
N ARG A 22 11.47 0.57 10.56
CA ARG A 22 11.52 2.03 10.72
C ARG A 22 12.50 2.69 9.75
N THR A 23 13.52 1.98 9.30
CA THR A 23 14.49 2.48 8.31
C THR A 23 14.23 1.91 6.91
N ASP A 24 14.82 2.51 5.88
CA ASP A 24 14.72 2.01 4.50
C ASP A 24 15.40 0.66 4.34
N GLU A 25 16.51 0.42 5.06
CA GLU A 25 17.20 -0.86 5.09
C GLU A 25 16.31 -1.97 5.67
N GLU A 26 15.71 -1.73 6.83
CA GLU A 26 14.77 -2.68 7.47
C GLU A 26 13.56 -2.95 6.56
N LEU A 27 13.14 -1.96 5.79
CA LEU A 27 12.02 -2.06 4.86
C LEU A 27 12.37 -2.94 3.65
N LEU A 28 13.58 -2.78 3.11
CA LEU A 28 14.10 -3.64 2.04
C LEU A 28 14.29 -5.09 2.52
N GLU A 29 14.83 -5.29 3.72
CA GLU A 29 14.97 -6.62 4.33
C GLU A 29 13.61 -7.27 4.59
N PHE A 30 12.66 -6.51 5.13
CA PHE A 30 11.30 -6.97 5.38
C PHE A 30 10.63 -7.46 4.10
N ALA A 31 10.66 -6.66 3.03
CA ALA A 31 10.10 -7.03 1.74
C ALA A 31 10.87 -8.18 1.09
N GLY A 32 12.20 -8.18 1.20
CA GLY A 32 13.08 -9.24 0.70
C GLY A 32 12.71 -10.59 1.29
N ARG A 33 12.55 -10.68 2.61
CA ARG A 33 12.14 -11.90 3.31
C ARG A 33 10.79 -12.44 2.82
N LEU A 34 9.77 -11.58 2.68
CA LEU A 34 8.45 -12.00 2.21
C LEU A 34 8.49 -12.44 0.74
N SER A 35 9.13 -11.67 -0.14
CA SER A 35 9.31 -12.05 -1.54
C SER A 35 10.14 -13.33 -1.72
N GLY A 36 11.07 -13.61 -0.80
CA GLY A 36 11.85 -14.85 -0.77
C GLY A 36 10.98 -16.08 -0.52
N ASN A 37 9.91 -15.96 0.29
CA ASN A 37 8.92 -17.03 0.42
C ASN A 37 8.18 -17.26 -0.90
N VAL A 38 7.78 -16.18 -1.60
CA VAL A 38 7.14 -16.28 -2.92
C VAL A 38 8.06 -17.01 -3.91
N LEU A 39 9.34 -16.64 -3.96
CA LEU A 39 10.31 -17.31 -4.82
C LEU A 39 10.44 -18.80 -4.49
N ARG A 40 10.56 -19.14 -3.20
CA ARG A 40 10.68 -20.53 -2.76
C ARG A 40 9.43 -21.35 -3.08
N ASP A 41 8.25 -20.77 -2.88
CA ASP A 41 6.97 -21.49 -2.94
C ASP A 41 6.38 -21.52 -4.37
N ARG A 42 6.78 -20.60 -5.25
CA ARG A 42 6.30 -20.51 -6.64
C ARG A 42 7.37 -20.81 -7.68
N GLY A 43 8.65 -20.67 -7.34
CA GLY A 43 9.77 -20.85 -8.28
C GLY A 43 9.89 -19.76 -9.35
N ASP A 44 9.13 -18.66 -9.24
CA ASP A 44 9.11 -17.56 -10.22
C ASP A 44 9.83 -16.32 -9.67
N ALA A 45 11.02 -16.05 -10.22
CA ALA A 45 11.84 -14.89 -9.87
C ALA A 45 11.23 -13.55 -10.31
N ARG A 46 10.49 -13.51 -11.43
CA ARG A 46 9.83 -12.28 -11.92
C ARG A 46 8.68 -11.91 -11.00
N LEU A 47 7.86 -12.89 -10.61
CA LEU A 47 6.79 -12.71 -9.64
C LEU A 47 7.34 -12.27 -8.28
N ALA A 48 8.40 -12.93 -7.79
CA ALA A 48 9.01 -12.59 -6.52
C ALA A 48 9.56 -11.16 -6.51
N GLU A 49 10.28 -10.73 -7.55
CA GLU A 49 10.80 -9.36 -7.67
C GLU A 49 9.67 -8.33 -7.80
N SER A 50 8.62 -8.64 -8.56
CA SER A 50 7.41 -7.80 -8.64
C SER A 50 6.78 -7.65 -7.25
N CYS A 51 6.60 -8.74 -6.49
CA CYS A 51 6.06 -8.67 -5.15
C CYS A 51 6.98 -7.91 -4.19
N ARG A 52 8.32 -8.09 -4.28
CA ARG A 52 9.28 -7.32 -3.50
C ARG A 52 9.06 -5.81 -3.68
N ARG A 53 8.92 -5.35 -4.93
CA ARG A 53 8.72 -3.92 -5.22
C ARG A 53 7.39 -3.40 -4.66
N LEU A 54 6.31 -4.16 -4.83
CA LEU A 54 5.01 -3.77 -4.31
C LEU A 54 4.97 -3.74 -2.77
N LEU A 55 5.64 -4.69 -2.11
CA LEU A 55 5.78 -4.73 -0.65
C LEU A 55 6.56 -3.52 -0.13
N VAL A 56 7.69 -3.18 -0.76
CA VAL A 56 8.47 -1.98 -0.43
C VAL A 56 7.61 -0.73 -0.59
N ALA A 57 6.98 -0.56 -1.75
CA ALA A 57 6.15 0.60 -2.06
C ALA A 57 5.02 0.78 -1.05
N SER A 58 4.32 -0.31 -0.71
CA SER A 58 3.15 -0.28 0.17
C SER A 58 3.53 -0.07 1.64
N ALA A 59 4.62 -0.70 2.10
CA ALA A 59 5.14 -0.50 3.45
C ALA A 59 5.64 0.94 3.63
N ALA A 60 6.39 1.47 2.66
CA ALA A 60 6.89 2.84 2.70
C ALA A 60 5.74 3.85 2.62
N LEU A 61 4.72 3.59 1.79
CA LEU A 61 3.53 4.42 1.70
C LEU A 61 2.87 4.57 3.08
N LEU A 62 2.61 3.46 3.77
CA LEU A 62 1.98 3.50 5.09
C LEU A 62 2.89 4.14 6.16
N ARG A 63 4.18 3.78 6.17
CA ARG A 63 5.15 4.31 7.14
C ARG A 63 5.31 5.82 7.02
N ASP A 64 5.36 6.34 5.79
CA ASP A 64 5.77 7.70 5.53
C ASP A 64 4.60 8.67 5.36
N TRP A 65 3.42 8.20 4.94
CA TRP A 65 2.31 9.07 4.55
C TRP A 65 1.03 8.90 5.37
N PHE A 66 0.89 7.81 6.12
CA PHE A 66 -0.32 7.49 6.87
C PHE A 66 -0.08 7.60 8.39
N GLU A 67 -1.17 7.58 9.13
CA GLU A 67 -1.15 7.52 10.60
C GLU A 67 -0.56 6.18 11.08
N GLU A 68 0.09 6.17 12.25
CA GLU A 68 0.83 5.01 12.76
C GLU A 68 -0.08 3.78 12.95
N GLU A 69 -1.34 4.00 13.28
CA GLU A 69 -2.38 2.97 13.41
C GLU A 69 -2.63 2.22 12.09
N SER A 70 -2.46 2.92 10.96
CA SER A 70 -2.59 2.33 9.62
C SER A 70 -1.36 1.49 9.25
N TYR A 71 -0.21 1.70 9.90
CA TYR A 71 1.02 0.98 9.65
C TYR A 71 1.00 -0.42 10.29
N SER A 72 0.15 -1.31 9.79
CA SER A 72 -0.05 -2.67 10.29
C SER A 72 -0.22 -3.67 9.14
N PRO A 73 -0.12 -4.99 9.38
CA PRO A 73 -0.42 -5.98 8.35
C PRO A 73 -1.81 -5.82 7.73
N CYS A 74 -2.81 -5.45 8.54
CA CYS A 74 -4.15 -5.17 8.07
C CYS A 74 -4.20 -3.95 7.14
N GLY A 75 -3.56 -2.84 7.53
CA GLY A 75 -3.46 -1.66 6.68
C GLY A 75 -2.69 -1.93 5.38
N MET A 76 -1.63 -2.73 5.45
CA MET A 76 -0.85 -3.14 4.28
C MET A 76 -1.65 -4.02 3.32
N VAL A 77 -2.41 -5.00 3.84
CA VAL A 77 -3.35 -5.78 3.01
C VAL A 77 -4.41 -4.87 2.38
N ALA A 78 -4.97 -3.92 3.14
CA ALA A 78 -5.98 -3.00 2.62
C ALA A 78 -5.44 -2.15 1.46
N VAL A 79 -4.26 -1.55 1.62
CA VAL A 79 -3.57 -0.78 0.57
C VAL A 79 -3.26 -1.63 -0.65
N ILE A 80 -2.67 -2.81 -0.46
CA ILE A 80 -2.32 -3.70 -1.57
C ILE A 80 -3.58 -4.17 -2.33
N SER A 81 -4.66 -4.48 -1.60
CA SER A 81 -5.94 -4.91 -2.18
C SER A 81 -6.58 -3.84 -3.08
N MET A 82 -6.27 -2.56 -2.87
CA MET A 82 -6.72 -1.51 -3.78
C MET A 82 -6.22 -1.71 -5.21
N GLY A 83 -5.08 -2.38 -5.43
CA GLY A 83 -4.58 -2.72 -6.77
C GLY A 83 -5.46 -3.72 -7.54
N LEU A 84 -6.29 -4.50 -6.83
CA LEU A 84 -7.27 -5.43 -7.43
C LEU A 84 -8.64 -4.79 -7.64
N MET A 85 -8.91 -3.65 -6.99
CA MET A 85 -10.20 -3.00 -7.09
C MET A 85 -10.41 -2.46 -8.50
N ARG A 86 -11.42 -3.03 -9.16
CA ARG A 86 -11.94 -2.54 -10.43
C ARG A 86 -12.85 -1.34 -10.17
N GLY A 87 -12.63 -0.26 -10.89
CA GLY A 87 -13.35 0.99 -10.68
C GLY A 87 -14.79 0.92 -11.18
N LYS A 88 -15.62 1.90 -10.78
CA LYS A 88 -16.94 2.14 -11.39
C LYS A 88 -16.84 2.62 -12.86
N TYR A 89 -15.64 3.01 -13.29
CA TYR A 89 -15.31 3.54 -14.62
C TYR A 89 -14.31 2.66 -15.37
N ASP A 90 -14.16 1.39 -14.99
CA ASP A 90 -13.49 0.41 -15.84
C ASP A 90 -14.33 0.25 -17.12
N SER A 91 -13.94 0.96 -18.18
CA SER A 91 -14.04 0.42 -19.54
C SER A 91 -13.10 -0.79 -19.65
N ASP A 92 -13.18 -1.58 -20.72
CA ASP A 92 -12.37 -2.79 -21.00
C ASP A 92 -10.83 -2.58 -21.09
N ALA A 93 -10.27 -1.73 -20.25
CA ALA A 93 -8.88 -1.34 -20.15
C ALA A 93 -8.06 -2.44 -19.46
N ASP A 94 -6.95 -2.80 -20.09
CA ASP A 94 -5.93 -3.69 -19.54
C ASP A 94 -5.38 -3.14 -18.20
N PHE A 95 -4.80 -4.02 -17.36
CA PHE A 95 -4.27 -3.68 -16.04
C PHE A 95 -3.24 -2.52 -16.08
N MET A 96 -2.59 -2.32 -17.23
CA MET A 96 -1.63 -1.24 -17.45
C MET A 96 -2.28 0.12 -17.70
N SER A 97 -3.48 0.16 -18.26
CA SER A 97 -4.19 1.41 -18.59
C SER A 97 -5.28 1.78 -17.57
N ARG A 98 -5.71 0.84 -16.71
CA ARG A 98 -6.64 1.16 -15.62
C ARG A 98 -5.97 1.96 -14.50
N SER A 99 -6.72 2.89 -13.91
CA SER A 99 -6.33 3.59 -12.68
C SER A 99 -7.05 2.97 -11.49
N THR A 100 -6.33 2.19 -10.70
CA THR A 100 -6.83 1.58 -9.47
C THR A 100 -6.85 2.61 -8.33
N PRO A 101 -7.62 2.37 -7.25
CA PRO A 101 -7.51 3.21 -6.05
C PRO A 101 -6.08 3.29 -5.48
N LEU A 102 -5.23 2.27 -5.71
CA LEU A 102 -3.81 2.32 -5.35
C LEU A 102 -3.05 3.34 -6.20
N ASP A 103 -3.28 3.37 -7.52
CA ASP A 103 -2.71 4.39 -8.41
C ASP A 103 -3.11 5.80 -7.99
N LEU A 104 -4.35 5.98 -7.53
CA LEU A 104 -4.83 7.28 -7.04
C LEU A 104 -4.12 7.74 -5.78
N LEU A 105 -3.71 6.84 -4.88
CA LEU A 105 -2.92 7.21 -3.70
C LEU A 105 -1.55 7.76 -4.09
N PHE A 106 -0.84 7.11 -5.03
CA PHE A 106 0.45 7.60 -5.51
C PHE A 106 0.31 8.87 -6.33
N ARG A 107 -0.72 8.97 -7.17
CA ARG A 107 -1.04 10.20 -7.92
C ARG A 107 -1.39 11.36 -6.99
N GLN A 108 -1.98 11.08 -5.83
CA GLN A 108 -2.28 12.10 -4.83
C GLN A 108 -1.02 12.71 -4.21
N ILE A 109 0.03 11.93 -4.02
CA ILE A 109 1.35 12.42 -3.61
C ILE A 109 1.97 13.20 -4.77
N GLU A 110 1.92 12.63 -5.98
CA GLU A 110 2.52 13.23 -7.17
C GLU A 110 1.99 14.60 -7.52
N ARG A 111 0.67 14.79 -7.44
CA ARG A 111 0.00 16.04 -7.83
C ARG A 111 -0.31 16.95 -6.66
N GLY A 112 -0.24 16.42 -5.44
CA GLY A 112 -0.69 17.13 -4.24
C GLY A 112 -2.20 17.35 -4.17
N GLU A 113 -2.98 16.54 -4.89
CA GLU A 113 -4.43 16.65 -4.98
C GLU A 113 -5.09 15.28 -4.83
N LYS A 114 -6.24 15.25 -4.16
CA LYS A 114 -7.10 14.08 -4.05
C LYS A 114 -8.44 14.36 -4.70
N TYR A 115 -9.04 13.33 -5.28
CA TYR A 115 -10.43 13.42 -5.72
C TYR A 115 -11.34 13.19 -4.51
N ALA A 116 -12.05 14.22 -4.09
CA ALA A 116 -12.89 14.17 -2.90
C ALA A 116 -14.15 15.01 -3.08
N ARG A 117 -15.20 14.66 -2.32
CA ARG A 117 -16.39 15.49 -2.20
C ARG A 117 -16.09 16.70 -1.33
N GLY A 118 -16.34 17.90 -1.85
CA GLY A 118 -16.21 19.16 -1.13
C GLY A 118 -17.35 19.40 -0.15
N GLU A 119 -17.22 20.46 0.64
CA GLU A 119 -18.26 20.93 1.57
C GLU A 119 -19.51 21.43 0.85
N ASP A 120 -19.33 21.89 -0.38
CA ASP A 120 -20.38 22.20 -1.38
C ASP A 120 -21.13 20.95 -1.88
N GLY A 121 -20.68 19.75 -1.50
CA GLY A 121 -21.24 18.49 -1.95
C GLY A 121 -20.81 18.08 -3.36
N GLU A 122 -19.94 18.85 -4.02
CA GLU A 122 -19.45 18.57 -5.37
C GLU A 122 -18.19 17.70 -5.34
N TRP A 123 -18.08 16.80 -6.30
CA TRP A 123 -16.87 16.01 -6.49
C TRP A 123 -15.86 16.78 -7.34
N GLY A 124 -14.61 16.82 -6.89
CA GLY A 124 -13.54 17.44 -7.67
C GLY A 124 -12.16 17.13 -7.12
N TRP A 125 -11.15 17.56 -7.87
CA TRP A 125 -9.77 17.56 -7.40
C TRP A 125 -9.61 18.66 -6.35
N ARG A 126 -9.10 18.28 -5.19
CA ARG A 126 -8.89 19.17 -4.04
C ARG A 126 -7.50 18.92 -3.47
N LYS A 127 -6.90 19.94 -2.86
CA LYS A 127 -5.61 19.80 -2.19
C LYS A 127 -5.62 18.63 -1.19
N THR A 128 -4.59 17.80 -1.26
CA THR A 128 -4.42 16.73 -0.29
C THR A 128 -4.02 17.28 1.08
N ARG A 129 -4.34 16.52 2.13
CA ARG A 129 -3.91 16.79 3.51
C ARG A 129 -2.69 15.96 3.92
N LEU A 130 -2.14 15.18 2.99
CA LEU A 130 -0.96 14.36 3.26
C LEU A 130 0.20 15.22 3.77
N ARG A 131 0.87 14.68 4.77
CA ARG A 131 2.10 15.20 5.34
C ARG A 131 3.03 14.01 5.55
N ARG A 132 4.24 14.09 5.04
CA ARG A 132 5.24 13.05 5.23
C ARG A 132 5.71 13.01 6.67
N ASN A 133 5.82 11.83 7.24
CA ASN A 133 6.01 11.65 8.68
C ASN A 133 7.41 12.08 9.16
N TYR A 134 8.46 11.83 8.38
CA TYR A 134 9.84 12.05 8.82
C TYR A 134 10.36 13.48 8.64
N ASP A 135 9.91 14.22 7.62
CA ASP A 135 10.37 15.59 7.34
C ASP A 135 9.24 16.63 7.25
N GLY A 136 7.99 16.20 7.35
CA GLY A 136 6.84 17.08 7.29
C GLY A 136 6.50 17.61 5.90
N ALA A 137 7.09 17.07 4.82
CA ALA A 137 6.80 17.52 3.46
C ALA A 137 5.31 17.40 3.12
N ARG A 138 4.76 18.41 2.45
CA ARG A 138 3.33 18.50 2.09
C ARG A 138 3.18 18.65 0.57
N PRO A 139 2.68 17.62 -0.13
CA PRO A 139 2.46 17.69 -1.58
C PRO A 139 1.64 18.91 -2.02
N ALA A 140 0.57 19.23 -1.29
CA ALA A 140 -0.34 20.32 -1.66
C ALA A 140 0.27 21.73 -1.57
N GLU A 141 1.41 21.89 -0.88
CA GLU A 141 2.13 23.15 -0.73
C GLU A 141 3.22 23.32 -1.79
N THR A 142 3.66 22.22 -2.39
CA THR A 142 4.75 22.17 -3.37
C THR A 142 4.26 21.95 -4.81
N GLY A 143 2.95 21.81 -5.01
CA GLY A 143 2.36 21.45 -6.30
C GLY A 143 2.49 19.97 -6.64
N GLY A 144 2.73 19.14 -5.61
CA GLY A 144 2.99 17.71 -5.72
C GLY A 144 4.44 17.34 -5.50
N MET A 145 4.72 16.03 -5.41
CA MET A 145 6.07 15.49 -5.30
C MET A 145 6.34 14.48 -6.42
N PRO A 146 7.29 14.76 -7.33
CA PRO A 146 7.60 13.87 -8.45
C PRO A 146 7.88 12.44 -7.99
N TRP A 147 7.49 11.46 -8.81
CA TRP A 147 7.78 10.05 -8.54
C TRP A 147 9.29 9.84 -8.39
N GLY A 148 9.68 9.00 -7.44
CA GLY A 148 11.09 8.74 -7.13
C GLY A 148 11.69 9.68 -6.11
N THR A 149 10.96 10.72 -5.66
CA THR A 149 11.40 11.62 -4.57
C THR A 149 11.37 10.92 -3.21
N ASP A 150 10.56 9.88 -3.06
CA ASP A 150 10.53 9.01 -1.89
C ASP A 150 10.58 7.53 -2.28
N VAL A 151 10.88 6.67 -1.29
CA VAL A 151 10.98 5.22 -1.47
C VAL A 151 9.65 4.63 -1.97
N ALA A 152 8.53 5.09 -1.44
CA ALA A 152 7.21 4.56 -1.77
C ALA A 152 6.93 4.70 -3.28
N SER A 153 7.02 5.92 -3.81
CA SER A 153 6.79 6.25 -5.21
C SER A 153 7.86 5.68 -6.13
N ALA A 154 9.14 5.65 -5.70
CA ALA A 154 10.22 5.03 -6.48
C ALA A 154 9.94 3.55 -6.75
N PHE A 155 9.58 2.79 -5.71
CA PHE A 155 9.30 1.37 -5.85
C PHE A 155 7.96 1.08 -6.49
N TYR A 156 6.96 1.95 -6.31
CA TYR A 156 5.69 1.82 -7.02
C TYR A 156 5.87 2.00 -8.54
N ALA A 157 6.66 3.01 -8.93
CA ALA A 157 7.06 3.22 -10.32
C ALA A 157 7.77 1.99 -10.90
N ALA A 158 8.77 1.50 -10.16
CA ALA A 158 9.53 0.33 -10.56
C ALA A 158 8.67 -0.94 -10.63
N TRP A 159 7.64 -1.07 -9.78
CA TRP A 159 6.68 -2.17 -9.82
C TRP A 159 5.80 -2.08 -11.08
N ARG A 160 5.18 -0.93 -11.36
CA ARG A 160 4.35 -0.73 -12.57
C ARG A 160 5.13 -0.97 -13.86
N ALA A 161 6.44 -0.73 -13.87
CA ALA A 161 7.31 -1.00 -15.01
C ALA A 161 7.98 -2.40 -14.98
N SER A 162 7.78 -3.20 -13.93
CA SER A 162 8.58 -4.41 -13.68
C SER A 162 8.20 -5.62 -14.53
N ALA A 163 6.94 -5.70 -14.95
CA ALA A 163 6.41 -6.93 -15.49
C ALA A 163 5.15 -6.71 -16.34
N GLU A 164 4.77 -7.76 -17.06
CA GLU A 164 3.54 -7.83 -17.83
C GLU A 164 2.31 -7.70 -16.90
N PRO A 165 1.17 -7.19 -17.41
CA PRO A 165 -0.10 -7.06 -16.69
C PRO A 165 -0.43 -8.22 -15.75
N ALA A 166 -0.32 -9.45 -16.26
CA ALA A 166 -0.66 -10.68 -15.53
C ALA A 166 0.23 -10.90 -14.29
N VAL A 167 1.53 -10.60 -14.40
CA VAL A 167 2.48 -10.74 -13.28
C VAL A 167 2.25 -9.64 -12.25
N LEU A 168 1.86 -8.44 -12.67
CA LEU A 168 1.49 -7.38 -11.72
C LEU A 168 0.25 -7.77 -10.93
N GLU A 169 -0.80 -8.26 -11.60
CA GLU A 169 -2.02 -8.72 -10.95
C GLU A 169 -1.75 -9.90 -10.00
N GLU A 170 -0.98 -10.89 -10.44
CA GLU A 170 -0.58 -12.04 -9.61
C GLU A 170 0.26 -11.61 -8.40
N SER A 171 1.18 -10.65 -8.58
CA SER A 171 2.01 -10.15 -7.48
C SER A 171 1.18 -9.54 -6.36
N ILE A 172 0.04 -8.90 -6.67
CA ILE A 172 -0.85 -8.36 -5.65
C ILE A 172 -1.39 -9.50 -4.77
N GLY A 173 -1.87 -10.58 -5.37
CA GLY A 173 -2.37 -11.76 -4.65
C GLY A 173 -1.28 -12.42 -3.81
N ALA A 174 -0.08 -12.57 -4.36
CA ALA A 174 1.07 -13.13 -3.64
C ALA A 174 1.43 -12.29 -2.40
N CYS A 175 1.50 -10.96 -2.55
CA CYS A 175 1.82 -10.07 -1.45
C CYS A 175 0.73 -10.07 -0.36
N ILE A 176 -0.56 -10.11 -0.74
CA ILE A 176 -1.67 -10.25 0.23
C ILE A 176 -1.50 -11.53 1.06
N GLY A 177 -1.17 -12.65 0.42
CA GLY A 177 -0.92 -13.92 1.10
C GLY A 177 0.21 -13.84 2.12
N GLU A 178 1.36 -13.28 1.72
CA GLU A 178 2.53 -13.12 2.60
C GLU A 178 2.25 -12.21 3.81
N VAL A 179 1.62 -11.06 3.58
CA VAL A 179 1.31 -10.09 4.63
C VAL A 179 0.24 -10.65 5.58
N SER A 180 -0.79 -11.31 5.06
CA SER A 180 -1.82 -11.96 5.88
C SER A 180 -1.22 -13.04 6.79
N GLY A 181 -0.23 -13.77 6.27
CA GLY A 181 0.53 -14.75 7.03
C GLY A 181 1.34 -14.16 8.21
N LEU A 182 1.61 -12.85 8.23
CA LEU A 182 2.26 -12.20 9.39
C LEU A 182 1.32 -12.06 10.58
N GLY A 183 0.04 -11.77 10.33
CA GLY A 183 -0.98 -11.61 11.37
C GLY A 183 -1.33 -12.94 12.05
N MET A 184 -1.38 -14.03 11.28
CA MET A 184 -1.72 -15.36 11.81
C MET A 184 -0.57 -16.01 12.60
N ARG A 185 0.69 -15.69 12.30
CA ARG A 185 1.88 -16.27 12.97
C ARG A 185 2.15 -15.72 14.38
N HIS A 186 1.44 -14.67 14.81
CA HIS A 186 1.61 -14.05 16.14
C HIS A 186 0.38 -14.23 17.05
N ALA A 187 -0.63 -14.99 16.60
CA ALA A 187 -1.84 -15.32 17.35
C ALA A 187 -1.84 -16.76 17.92
N ALA A 188 -0.73 -17.50 17.75
CA ALA A 188 -0.52 -18.87 18.22
C ALA A 188 0.50 -18.92 19.34
#